data_AF-B4DNW9-F1
#
_entry.id   AF-B4DNW9-F1
#
_cell.length_a   1.000
_cell.length_b   1.000
_cell.length_c   1.000
_cell.angle_alpha   90.00
_cell.angle_beta   90.00
_cell.angle_gamma   90.00
#
_symmetry.space_group_name_H-M   'P 1'
#
loop_
_entity.id
_entity.type
_entity.pdbx_description
1 polymer ?
#
loop_
_entity_poly.entity_id
_entity_poly.type
_entity_poly.pdbx_seq_one_letter_code
_entity_poly.pdbx_strand_id
1 'polypeptide(L)'
;MAGPPRLLLLPLLLALARGLPGALAAQEVQQSPHCTTVPVGASVNITCSTSGGLRGIYLRQLGPQPQDIIYYEDGVVPTTDRRFRGRIDFSGSQDNLTITMHRLQLSDTGTYTCQAITEVNVYGSGTLVLVTGRECAHPRPPSQPQLLARLCSPSPCRGTLPPTCA
;
A
#
# COMPACT_ATOMS: atom_id res chain seq x y z
N MET A 1 -45.50 13.61 44.39
CA MET A 1 -44.23 12.97 43.97
C MET A 1 -44.53 11.55 43.53
N ALA A 2 -44.49 11.25 42.23
CA ALA A 2 -44.36 9.89 41.71
C ALA A 2 -44.04 9.99 40.21
N GLY A 3 -42.75 10.01 39.87
CA GLY A 3 -42.31 9.94 38.48
C GLY A 3 -42.64 8.56 37.89
N PRO A 4 -42.80 8.44 36.56
CA PRO A 4 -43.18 7.18 35.93
C PRO A 4 -42.08 6.12 36.15
N PRO A 5 -42.44 4.83 36.17
CA PRO A 5 -41.53 3.75 36.56
C PRO A 5 -40.42 3.61 35.53
N ARG A 6 -39.20 4.04 35.92
CA ARG A 6 -37.96 3.95 35.12
C ARG A 6 -37.53 2.51 34.77
N LEU A 7 -38.23 1.49 35.28
CA LEU A 7 -37.88 0.08 35.17
C LEU A 7 -38.32 -0.59 33.84
N LEU A 8 -39.26 0.00 33.09
CA LEU A 8 -39.74 -0.56 31.82
C LEU A 8 -38.89 -0.14 30.60
N LEU A 9 -38.02 0.87 30.74
CA LEU A 9 -37.12 1.30 29.66
C LEU A 9 -35.96 0.30 29.43
N LEU A 10 -35.47 -0.31 30.51
CA LEU A 10 -34.35 -1.26 30.49
C LEU A 10 -34.62 -2.51 29.62
N PRO A 11 -35.74 -3.24 29.79
CA PRO A 11 -36.01 -4.41 28.95
C PRO A 11 -36.24 -4.03 27.48
N LEU A 12 -36.80 -2.85 27.20
CA LEU A 12 -36.99 -2.35 25.84
C LEU A 12 -35.65 -2.01 25.15
N LEU A 13 -34.71 -1.38 25.88
CA LEU A 13 -33.36 -1.10 25.39
C LEU A 13 -32.55 -2.39 25.16
N LEU A 14 -32.70 -3.40 26.02
CA LEU A 14 -32.07 -4.72 25.86
C LEU A 14 -32.63 -5.50 24.67
N ALA A 15 -33.93 -5.38 24.38
CA ALA A 15 -34.54 -5.97 23.20
C ALA A 15 -34.04 -5.31 21.89
N LEU A 16 -33.85 -3.99 21.89
CA LEU A 16 -33.28 -3.26 20.76
C LEU A 16 -31.79 -3.58 20.53
N ALA A 17 -31.01 -3.76 21.60
CA ALA A 17 -29.59 -4.12 21.51
C ALA A 17 -29.34 -5.53 20.93
N ARG A 18 -30.30 -6.46 21.08
CA ARG A 18 -30.23 -7.82 20.51
C ARG A 18 -30.58 -7.88 19.02
N GLY A 19 -31.10 -6.79 18.47
CA GLY A 19 -31.47 -6.67 17.06
C GLY A 19 -30.38 -6.08 16.18
N LEU A 20 -29.22 -5.69 16.72
CA LEU A 20 -28.09 -5.31 15.87
C LEU A 20 -27.55 -6.57 15.18
N PRO A 21 -27.59 -6.66 13.84
CA PRO A 21 -26.79 -7.64 13.13
C PRO A 21 -25.35 -7.44 13.62
N GLY A 22 -24.75 -8.49 14.18
CA GLY A 22 -23.32 -8.46 14.49
C GLY A 22 -22.60 -7.95 13.25
N ALA A 23 -21.81 -6.90 13.40
CA ALA A 23 -21.11 -6.29 12.27
C ALA A 23 -20.39 -7.40 11.53
N LEU A 24 -20.86 -7.73 10.31
CA LEU A 24 -20.12 -8.60 9.43
C LEU A 24 -18.79 -7.89 9.22
N ALA A 25 -17.71 -8.45 9.77
CA ALA A 25 -16.38 -7.92 9.54
C ALA A 25 -16.18 -7.91 8.03
N ALA A 26 -16.21 -6.71 7.43
CA ALA A 26 -15.97 -6.58 6.01
C ALA A 26 -14.56 -7.11 5.76
N GLN A 27 -14.45 -8.06 4.83
CA GLN A 27 -13.17 -8.58 4.41
C GLN A 27 -12.37 -7.41 3.82
N GLU A 28 -11.24 -7.07 4.44
CA GLU A 28 -10.40 -5.94 4.06
C GLU A 28 -8.97 -6.41 3.82
N VAL A 29 -8.27 -5.74 2.90
CA VAL A 29 -6.83 -5.91 2.67
C VAL A 29 -6.12 -4.68 3.21
N GLN A 30 -5.45 -4.85 4.34
CA GLN A 30 -4.58 -3.84 4.94
C GLN A 30 -3.26 -3.82 4.17
N GLN A 31 -2.97 -2.70 3.51
CA GLN A 31 -1.78 -2.56 2.67
C GLN A 31 -0.89 -1.41 3.16
N SER A 32 0.43 -1.66 3.19
CA SER A 32 1.41 -0.64 3.59
C SER A 32 2.71 -0.72 2.79
N PRO A 33 3.45 0.39 2.63
CA PRO A 33 3.06 1.76 2.97
C PRO A 33 2.04 2.32 1.95
N HIS A 34 1.37 3.44 2.26
CA HIS A 34 0.53 4.12 1.25
C HIS A 34 1.34 4.86 0.19
N CYS A 35 2.52 5.34 0.56
CA CYS A 35 3.40 6.09 -0.31
C CYS A 35 4.85 5.89 0.13
N THR A 36 5.76 5.74 -0.82
CA THR A 36 7.20 5.69 -0.56
C THR A 36 7.97 6.36 -1.68
N THR A 37 9.16 6.83 -1.36
CA THR A 37 10.09 7.42 -2.33
C THR A 37 11.47 6.86 -2.10
N VAL A 38 12.05 6.34 -3.17
CA VAL A 38 13.35 5.67 -3.11
C VAL A 38 14.17 6.00 -4.36
N PRO A 39 15.51 6.07 -4.25
CA PRO A 39 16.35 6.29 -5.42
C PRO A 39 16.43 5.04 -6.31
N VAL A 40 16.79 5.22 -7.59
CA VAL A 40 17.09 4.11 -8.51
C VAL A 40 18.10 3.14 -7.88
N GLY A 41 17.80 1.84 -8.00
CA GLY A 41 18.61 0.74 -7.46
C GLY A 41 18.23 0.33 -6.03
N ALA A 42 17.41 1.12 -5.33
CA ALA A 42 16.90 0.76 -4.01
C ALA A 42 15.85 -0.37 -4.08
N SER A 43 15.40 -0.80 -2.91
CA SER A 43 14.33 -1.78 -2.74
C SER A 43 13.19 -1.20 -1.90
N VAL A 44 11.97 -1.70 -2.10
CA VAL A 44 10.79 -1.36 -1.29
C VAL A 44 10.10 -2.65 -0.84
N ASN A 45 9.52 -2.62 0.36
CA ASN A 45 8.62 -3.65 0.85
C ASN A 45 7.18 -3.16 0.77
N ILE A 46 6.31 -3.95 0.16
CA ILE A 46 4.85 -3.76 0.18
C ILE A 46 4.26 -4.91 0.98
N THR A 47 3.58 -4.59 2.08
CA THR A 47 2.94 -5.58 2.96
C THR A 47 1.46 -5.61 2.69
N CYS A 48 0.89 -6.80 2.60
CA CYS A 48 -0.54 -7.02 2.39
C CYS A 48 -1.06 -8.02 3.40
N SER A 49 -1.89 -7.55 4.32
CA SER A 49 -2.53 -8.35 5.35
C SER A 49 -4.02 -8.45 5.11
N THR A 50 -4.56 -9.66 5.12
CA THR A 50 -5.96 -9.95 4.84
C THR A 50 -6.49 -10.86 5.95
N SER A 51 -7.66 -10.56 6.50
CA SER A 51 -8.35 -11.49 7.41
C SER A 51 -9.00 -12.64 6.63
N GLY A 52 -9.38 -13.75 7.26
CA GLY A 52 -10.15 -14.80 6.57
C GLY A 52 -9.38 -15.64 5.56
N GLY A 53 -10.09 -16.51 4.84
CA GLY A 53 -9.48 -17.46 3.89
C GLY A 53 -9.32 -16.86 2.50
N LEU A 54 -8.15 -17.06 1.89
CA LEU A 54 -7.84 -16.59 0.55
C LEU A 54 -7.21 -17.70 -0.30
N ARG A 55 -7.50 -17.68 -1.61
CA ARG A 55 -6.91 -18.61 -2.59
C ARG A 55 -5.56 -18.13 -3.10
N GLY A 56 -5.35 -16.82 -3.16
CA GLY A 56 -4.08 -16.22 -3.55
C GLY A 56 -4.09 -14.70 -3.42
N ILE A 57 -2.94 -14.08 -3.64
CA ILE A 57 -2.77 -12.64 -3.71
C ILE A 57 -2.10 -12.25 -5.02
N TYR A 58 -2.66 -11.24 -5.70
CA TYR A 58 -1.96 -10.52 -6.75
C TYR A 58 -1.38 -9.21 -6.20
N LEU A 59 -0.21 -8.80 -6.68
CA LEU A 59 0.19 -7.39 -6.67
C LEU A 59 -0.03 -6.85 -8.09
N ARG A 60 -0.86 -5.81 -8.20
CA ARG A 60 -1.19 -5.17 -9.48
C ARG A 60 -0.61 -3.79 -9.54
N GLN A 61 0.05 -3.47 -10.66
CA GLN A 61 0.33 -2.08 -10.98
C GLN A 61 -0.89 -1.46 -11.66
N LEU A 62 -1.41 -0.39 -11.09
CA LEU A 62 -2.53 0.36 -11.64
C LEU A 62 -2.08 1.21 -12.83
N GLY A 63 -2.99 1.41 -13.77
CA GLY A 63 -2.78 2.19 -14.99
C GLY A 63 -4.00 2.06 -15.90
N PRO A 64 -3.93 2.60 -17.14
CA PRO A 64 -4.99 2.42 -18.14
C PRO A 64 -5.32 0.96 -18.39
N GLN A 65 -4.29 0.11 -18.33
CA GLN A 65 -4.41 -1.33 -18.29
C GLN A 65 -3.68 -1.84 -17.04
N PRO A 66 -4.41 -2.34 -16.02
CA PRO A 66 -3.80 -2.94 -14.85
C PRO A 66 -2.92 -4.13 -15.23
N GLN A 67 -1.74 -4.24 -14.63
CA GLN A 67 -0.79 -5.32 -14.90
C GLN A 67 -0.54 -6.13 -13.64
N ASP A 68 -0.69 -7.46 -13.76
CA ASP A 68 -0.36 -8.41 -12.70
C ASP A 68 1.17 -8.53 -12.60
N ILE A 69 1.74 -8.03 -11.50
CA ILE A 69 3.17 -8.06 -11.26
C ILE A 69 3.58 -9.41 -10.67
N ILE A 70 2.76 -9.96 -9.78
CA ILE A 70 2.92 -11.28 -9.17
C ILE A 70 1.57 -11.93 -8.92
N TYR A 71 1.58 -13.25 -8.80
CA TYR A 71 0.60 -14.05 -8.06
C TYR A 71 1.33 -14.88 -7.02
N TYR A 72 0.83 -14.90 -5.79
CA TYR A 72 1.39 -15.65 -4.68
C TYR A 72 0.30 -16.51 -4.01
N GLU A 73 0.64 -17.76 -3.73
CA GLU A 73 -0.18 -18.73 -3.01
C GLU A 73 0.73 -19.64 -2.16
N ASP A 74 0.35 -19.93 -0.92
CA ASP A 74 1.19 -20.70 -0.01
C ASP A 74 1.42 -22.13 -0.54
N GLY A 75 2.68 -22.56 -0.58
CA GLY A 75 3.07 -23.87 -1.09
C GLY A 75 3.10 -23.97 -2.63
N VAL A 76 2.80 -22.90 -3.35
CA VAL A 76 2.83 -22.85 -4.82
C VAL A 76 3.98 -21.94 -5.28
N VAL A 77 4.60 -22.28 -6.42
CA VAL A 77 5.64 -21.43 -7.02
C VAL A 77 4.99 -20.12 -7.49
N PRO A 78 5.42 -18.94 -7.00
CA PRO A 78 4.81 -17.67 -7.36
C PRO A 78 5.08 -17.31 -8.82
N THR A 79 4.17 -16.54 -9.43
CA THR A 79 4.40 -15.96 -10.74
C THR A 79 5.01 -14.57 -10.62
N THR A 80 5.73 -14.13 -11.64
CA THR A 80 6.31 -12.78 -11.68
C THR A 80 6.32 -12.27 -13.11
N ASP A 81 5.88 -11.02 -13.29
CA ASP A 81 5.93 -10.32 -14.57
C ASP A 81 7.37 -10.27 -15.10
N ARG A 82 7.53 -10.34 -16.42
CA ARG A 82 8.85 -10.39 -17.07
C ARG A 82 9.73 -9.19 -16.72
N ARG A 83 9.16 -7.99 -16.51
CA ARG A 83 9.89 -6.78 -16.11
C ARG A 83 10.47 -6.87 -14.71
N PHE A 84 9.88 -7.69 -13.84
CA PHE A 84 10.28 -7.87 -12.45
C PHE A 84 11.03 -9.17 -12.18
N ARG A 85 11.34 -9.95 -13.22
CA ARG A 85 12.03 -11.24 -13.08
C ARG A 85 13.35 -11.10 -12.31
N GLY A 86 13.49 -11.90 -11.26
CA GLY A 86 14.66 -11.90 -10.36
C GLY A 86 14.77 -10.66 -9.46
N ARG A 87 13.76 -9.78 -9.45
CA ARG A 87 13.70 -8.55 -8.64
C ARG A 87 12.61 -8.61 -7.57
N ILE A 88 11.94 -9.74 -7.39
CA ILE A 88 10.90 -9.91 -6.37
C ILE A 88 11.33 -11.01 -5.41
N ASP A 89 11.26 -10.69 -4.11
CA ASP A 89 11.31 -11.66 -3.03
C ASP A 89 10.02 -11.60 -2.20
N PHE A 90 9.70 -12.71 -1.54
CA PHE A 90 8.52 -12.86 -0.70
C PHE A 90 8.91 -13.29 0.71
N SER A 91 8.18 -12.80 1.70
CA SER A 91 8.28 -13.28 3.09
C SER A 91 6.93 -13.21 3.79
N GLY A 92 6.75 -14.05 4.81
CA GLY A 92 5.46 -14.22 5.48
C GLY A 92 4.59 -15.30 4.82
N SER A 93 3.36 -15.38 5.27
CA SER A 93 2.31 -16.26 4.74
C SER A 93 1.38 -15.47 3.82
N GLN A 94 0.52 -16.16 3.08
CA GLN A 94 -0.38 -15.52 2.13
C GLN A 94 -1.32 -14.49 2.79
N ASP A 95 -1.75 -14.68 4.04
CA ASP A 95 -2.60 -13.75 4.81
C ASP A 95 -1.85 -12.54 5.39
N ASN A 96 -0.52 -12.57 5.42
CA ASN A 96 0.34 -11.47 5.85
C ASN A 96 1.62 -11.45 5.03
N LEU A 97 1.46 -11.18 3.73
CA LEU A 97 2.52 -11.29 2.74
C LEU A 97 3.30 -10.00 2.65
N THR A 98 4.62 -10.08 2.71
CA THR A 98 5.53 -8.99 2.35
C THR A 98 6.18 -9.27 1.02
N ILE A 99 5.98 -8.36 0.07
CA ILE A 99 6.53 -8.41 -1.29
C ILE A 99 7.65 -7.38 -1.36
N THR A 100 8.88 -7.83 -1.56
CA THR A 100 10.03 -6.95 -1.71
C THR A 100 10.37 -6.77 -3.19
N MET A 101 10.30 -5.53 -3.68
CA MET A 101 10.70 -5.17 -5.03
C MET A 101 12.11 -4.58 -5.00
N HIS A 102 13.05 -5.25 -5.65
CA HIS A 102 14.47 -4.90 -5.68
C HIS A 102 14.88 -4.14 -6.95
N ARG A 103 16.00 -3.43 -6.84
CA ARG A 103 16.69 -2.78 -7.98
C ARG A 103 15.70 -1.96 -8.80
N LEU A 104 14.96 -1.09 -8.12
CA LEU A 104 13.91 -0.27 -8.72
C LEU A 104 14.48 0.67 -9.78
N GLN A 105 13.75 0.82 -10.87
CA GLN A 105 14.07 1.69 -12.00
C GLN A 105 13.07 2.84 -12.08
N LEU A 106 13.40 3.93 -12.78
CA LEU A 106 12.47 5.07 -12.94
C LEU A 106 11.10 4.64 -13.50
N SER A 107 11.09 3.67 -14.41
CA SER A 107 9.89 3.06 -15.00
C SER A 107 9.05 2.22 -14.03
N ASP A 108 9.56 1.90 -12.85
CA ASP A 108 8.81 1.22 -11.79
C ASP A 108 8.03 2.21 -10.90
N THR A 109 8.06 3.50 -11.23
CA THR A 109 7.16 4.46 -10.59
C THR A 109 5.71 4.13 -10.92
N GLY A 110 4.86 4.08 -9.90
CA GLY A 110 3.43 3.83 -10.09
C GLY A 110 2.71 3.49 -8.80
N THR A 111 1.41 3.26 -8.93
CA THR A 111 0.56 2.81 -7.82
C THR A 111 0.38 1.30 -7.90
N TYR A 112 0.71 0.61 -6.81
CA TYR A 112 0.61 -0.84 -6.70
C TYR A 112 -0.49 -1.21 -5.71
N THR A 113 -1.40 -2.12 -6.04
CA THR A 113 -2.46 -2.59 -5.13
C THR A 113 -2.43 -4.10 -5.00
N CYS A 114 -2.61 -4.60 -3.79
CA CYS A 114 -2.85 -6.00 -3.54
C CYS A 114 -4.31 -6.35 -3.83
N GLN A 115 -4.52 -7.48 -4.47
CA GLN A 115 -5.84 -8.05 -4.68
C GLN A 115 -5.87 -9.45 -4.04
N ALA A 116 -6.65 -9.59 -2.98
CA ALA A 116 -6.93 -10.88 -2.36
C ALA A 116 -8.01 -11.61 -3.14
N ILE A 117 -7.73 -12.87 -3.50
CA ILE A 117 -8.65 -13.74 -4.24
C ILE A 117 -9.48 -14.54 -3.24
N THR A 118 -10.72 -14.12 -3.03
CA THR A 118 -11.72 -14.82 -2.20
C THR A 118 -12.97 -15.10 -3.05
N GLU A 119 -14.14 -15.35 -2.46
CA GLU A 119 -15.41 -15.38 -3.21
C GLU A 119 -15.67 -14.06 -3.96
N VAL A 120 -15.28 -12.94 -3.34
CA VAL A 120 -15.31 -11.61 -3.94
C VAL A 120 -13.89 -11.05 -3.91
N ASN A 121 -13.41 -10.51 -5.03
CA ASN A 121 -12.08 -9.92 -5.04
C ASN A 121 -12.04 -8.68 -4.15
N VAL A 122 -11.11 -8.65 -3.20
CA VAL A 122 -10.92 -7.52 -2.28
C VAL A 122 -9.60 -6.84 -2.60
N TYR A 123 -9.61 -5.51 -2.67
CA TYR A 123 -8.45 -4.71 -3.04
C TYR A 123 -7.91 -3.95 -1.84
N GLY A 124 -6.59 -3.87 -1.75
CA GLY A 124 -5.90 -3.04 -0.78
C GLY A 124 -5.93 -1.56 -1.14
N SER A 125 -5.60 -0.71 -0.16
CA SER A 125 -5.59 0.75 -0.30
C SER A 125 -4.63 1.29 -1.37
N GLY A 126 -3.69 0.46 -1.83
CA GLY A 126 -2.66 0.87 -2.77
C GLY A 126 -1.41 1.48 -2.10
N THR A 127 -0.31 1.44 -2.83
CA THR A 127 1.01 1.97 -2.48
C THR A 127 1.54 2.75 -3.67
N LEU A 128 1.71 4.07 -3.52
CA LEU A 128 2.43 4.88 -4.49
C LEU A 128 3.94 4.68 -4.30
N VAL A 129 4.61 4.10 -5.27
CA VAL A 129 6.07 4.00 -5.31
C VAL A 129 6.59 5.08 -6.26
N LEU A 130 7.37 6.03 -5.74
CA LEU A 130 8.09 7.00 -6.55
C LEU A 130 9.58 6.67 -6.58
N VAL A 131 10.11 6.40 -7.78
CA VAL A 131 11.54 6.14 -7.95
C VAL A 131 12.22 7.41 -8.46
N THR A 132 13.16 7.95 -7.68
CA THR A 132 13.88 9.18 -8.03
C THR A 132 15.23 8.88 -8.68
N GLY A 133 15.64 9.75 -9.61
CA GLY A 133 16.98 9.70 -10.18
C GLY A 133 18.05 9.93 -9.12
N ARG A 134 19.30 9.58 -9.45
CA ARG A 134 20.44 10.04 -8.66
C ARG A 134 20.47 11.57 -8.77
N GLU A 135 20.54 12.26 -7.64
CA GLU A 135 20.82 13.69 -7.66
C GLU A 135 22.07 13.91 -8.50
N CYS A 136 22.00 14.80 -9.49
CA CYS A 136 23.20 15.27 -10.16
C CYS A 136 24.07 15.89 -9.07
N ALA A 137 25.12 15.19 -8.65
CA ALA A 137 26.17 15.76 -7.83
C ALA A 137 26.86 16.82 -8.69
N HIS A 138 26.34 18.04 -8.66
CA HIS A 138 27.01 19.17 -9.27
C HIS A 138 28.29 19.39 -8.44
N PRO A 139 29.50 19.30 -9.03
CA PRO A 139 30.72 19.70 -8.34
C PRO A 139 30.53 21.15 -7.87
N ARG A 140 30.67 21.44 -6.58
CA ARG A 140 30.56 22.82 -6.08
C ARG A 140 31.65 23.68 -6.73
N PRO A 141 31.33 24.75 -7.47
CA PRO A 141 32.33 25.75 -7.80
C PRO A 141 32.77 26.47 -6.50
N PRO A 142 34.09 26.69 -6.28
CA PRO A 142 34.63 27.17 -5.00
C PRO A 142 34.40 28.67 -4.71
N SER A 143 33.34 29.29 -5.23
CA SER A 143 33.23 30.76 -5.26
C SER A 143 31.89 31.38 -4.85
N GLN A 144 30.97 30.68 -4.19
CA GLN A 144 29.74 31.31 -3.70
C GLN A 144 29.60 31.25 -2.16
N PRO A 145 29.60 32.41 -1.47
CA PRO A 145 29.22 32.48 -0.07
C PRO A 145 27.73 32.12 0.08
N GLN A 146 27.43 31.41 1.15
CA GLN A 146 26.17 30.73 1.47
C GLN A 146 24.93 31.57 1.16
N LEU A 147 24.37 31.44 -0.05
CA LEU A 147 23.00 31.89 -0.32
C LEU A 147 22.16 30.68 -0.72
N LEU A 148 21.36 30.26 0.25
CA LEU A 148 20.27 29.28 0.14
C LEU A 148 20.71 27.94 -0.46
N ALA A 149 21.20 27.05 0.41
CA ALA A 149 21.12 25.63 0.14
C ALA A 149 19.65 25.30 -0.16
N ARG A 150 19.29 25.18 -1.44
CA ARG A 150 18.06 24.51 -1.85
C ARG A 150 18.27 23.04 -1.50
N LEU A 151 17.86 22.69 -0.29
CA LEU A 151 17.64 21.31 0.08
C LEU A 151 16.49 20.83 -0.83
N CYS A 152 16.81 20.11 -1.90
CA CYS A 152 15.82 19.29 -2.57
C CYS A 152 15.55 18.11 -1.64
N SER A 153 14.81 18.35 -0.56
CA SER A 153 14.28 17.28 0.26
C SER A 153 13.35 16.43 -0.61
N PRO A 154 13.53 15.10 -0.68
CA PRO A 154 12.51 14.25 -1.25
C PRO A 154 11.31 14.31 -0.32
N SER A 155 10.26 15.02 -0.70
CA SER A 155 8.96 14.94 -0.01
C SER A 155 7.83 14.70 -1.00
N PRO A 156 7.65 13.45 -1.48
CA PRO A 156 6.70 13.22 -2.56
C PRO A 156 5.35 12.68 -2.08
N CYS A 157 5.19 12.49 -0.77
CA CYS A 157 3.93 12.06 -0.16
C CYS A 157 3.11 13.24 0.39
N ARG A 158 3.47 14.50 0.08
CA ARG A 158 2.64 15.69 0.32
C ARG A 158 2.28 16.28 -1.03
N GLY A 159 1.02 16.15 -1.43
CA GLY A 159 0.56 16.48 -2.77
C GLY A 159 0.81 17.93 -3.15
N THR A 160 1.55 18.14 -4.24
CA THR A 160 1.29 19.13 -5.28
C THR A 160 2.19 18.83 -6.49
N LEU A 161 1.76 19.28 -7.66
CA LEU A 161 2.21 19.04 -9.04
C LEU A 161 3.72 18.76 -9.29
N PRO A 162 4.06 18.12 -10.42
CA PRO A 162 5.45 17.87 -10.79
C PRO A 162 6.25 19.18 -10.88
N PRO A 163 7.50 19.23 -10.39
CA PRO A 163 8.37 20.36 -10.63
C PRO A 163 8.72 20.39 -12.12
N THR A 164 8.26 21.42 -12.82
CA THR A 164 8.80 21.82 -14.10
C THR A 164 10.24 22.28 -13.89
N CYS A 165 11.20 21.63 -14.55
CA CYS A 165 12.56 22.14 -14.66
C CYS A 165 12.54 23.35 -15.61
N ALA A 166 13.04 24.49 -15.12
CA ALA A 166 13.43 25.64 -15.93
C ALA A 166 14.93 25.61 -16.19
#